data_AF-A0A950DLK1-F1
#
_entry.id   AF-A0A950DLK1-F1
#
_cell.length_a   1.000
_cell.length_b   1.000
_cell.length_c   1.000
_cell.angle_alpha   90.00
_cell.angle_beta   90.00
_cell.angle_gamma   90.00
#
_symmetry.space_group_name_H-M   'P 1'
#
loop_
_entity.id
_entity.type
_entity.pdbx_description
1 polymer ?
#
loop_
_entity_poly.entity_id
_entity_poly.type
_entity_poly.pdbx_seq_one_letter_code
_entity_poly.pdbx_strand_id
1 'polypeptide(L)'
;MDTTIPTVVEFRVAGTSMHDEPRNPLSRGPAPAHVNVTATTAMSVPKEFPLTSKTDWATLLSESVHRLAALKAGWDGVGSIPVRRALLDEATRIVRQALVGLRNAAPPYLVPGGDGSVQIEWHQKNQELELDLAADGSRWIWIRDHLSGQEIEGEDDRAVALLSRWAPRIAAIPDDESDVPPTSNTAIFGITARPAFYQDHTIT
;
A
#
# COMPACT_ATOMS: atom_id res chain seq x y z
N MET A 1 -59.74 -24.38 -3.43
CA MET A 1 -58.80 -25.03 -2.49
C MET A 1 -57.61 -24.09 -2.42
N ASP A 2 -57.68 -22.94 -1.74
CA ASP A 2 -57.89 -22.74 -0.30
C ASP A 2 -56.87 -23.53 0.53
N THR A 3 -55.85 -22.86 1.09
CA THR A 3 -55.57 -22.73 2.55
C THR A 3 -54.18 -22.06 2.79
N THR A 4 -54.18 -20.77 3.09
CA THR A 4 -53.65 -20.07 4.29
C THR A 4 -52.30 -20.47 4.98
N ILE A 5 -51.30 -19.55 4.91
CA ILE A 5 -50.51 -18.82 5.98
C ILE A 5 -50.05 -19.59 7.25
N PRO A 6 -48.79 -19.48 7.78
CA PRO A 6 -48.41 -18.35 8.68
C PRO A 6 -46.96 -17.80 8.77
N THR A 7 -46.93 -16.45 8.86
CA THR A 7 -46.48 -15.62 10.00
C THR A 7 -45.03 -15.13 10.14
N VAL A 8 -45.02 -13.80 10.32
CA VAL A 8 -44.00 -12.82 10.70
C VAL A 8 -43.37 -13.10 12.07
N VAL A 9 -42.07 -12.83 12.22
CA VAL A 9 -41.41 -12.67 13.52
C VAL A 9 -41.00 -11.21 13.68
N GLU A 10 -41.74 -10.47 14.52
CA GLU A 10 -41.33 -9.20 15.11
C GLU A 10 -40.37 -9.48 16.27
N PHE A 11 -39.30 -8.70 16.36
CA PHE A 11 -38.56 -8.51 17.61
C PHE A 11 -38.68 -7.04 18.03
N ARG A 12 -39.39 -6.83 19.14
CA ARG A 12 -39.31 -5.62 19.97
C ARG A 12 -38.91 -6.04 21.38
N VAL A 13 -37.90 -5.37 21.93
CA VAL A 13 -37.70 -5.26 23.38
C VAL A 13 -37.41 -3.80 23.70
N ALA A 14 -38.21 -3.25 24.62
CA ALA A 14 -38.04 -1.97 25.28
C ALA A 14 -36.74 -1.97 26.11
N GLY A 15 -35.94 -0.91 26.18
CA GLY A 15 -36.27 0.40 26.75
C GLY A 15 -35.75 0.48 28.18
N THR A 16 -34.70 1.28 28.44
CA THR A 16 -34.46 1.87 29.76
C THR A 16 -33.72 3.19 29.64
N SER A 17 -34.05 4.06 30.59
CA SER A 17 -33.95 5.51 30.65
C SER A 17 -32.60 6.02 31.16
N MET A 18 -32.26 7.23 30.70
CA MET A 18 -31.55 8.36 31.34
C MET A 18 -30.49 8.09 32.41
N HIS A 19 -29.27 8.53 32.13
CA HIS A 19 -28.46 9.30 33.08
C HIS A 19 -27.91 10.56 32.42
N ASP A 20 -28.16 11.68 33.10
CA ASP A 20 -27.61 13.02 32.88
C ASP A 20 -26.08 13.03 32.89
N GLU A 21 -25.46 13.68 31.89
CA GLU A 21 -24.12 14.25 32.04
C GLU A 21 -24.20 15.79 32.12
N PRO A 22 -23.60 16.41 33.15
CA PRO A 22 -23.62 17.85 33.32
C PRO A 22 -22.59 18.61 32.48
N ARG A 23 -22.97 19.85 32.21
CA ARG A 23 -22.38 20.82 31.29
C ARG A 23 -21.00 21.34 31.70
N ASN A 24 -20.21 21.57 30.66
CA ASN A 24 -19.07 22.47 30.51
C ASN A 24 -19.27 23.87 31.15
N PRO A 25 -18.35 24.33 32.02
CA PRO A 25 -18.16 25.75 32.30
C PRO A 25 -16.93 26.33 31.59
N LEU A 26 -17.21 27.39 30.84
CA LEU A 26 -16.30 28.39 30.28
C LEU A 26 -15.14 28.78 31.22
N SER A 27 -13.92 28.85 30.68
CA SER A 27 -12.88 29.73 31.21
C SER A 27 -12.20 30.49 30.06
N ARG A 28 -12.58 31.77 29.94
CA ARG A 28 -11.94 32.77 29.08
C ARG A 28 -10.64 33.22 29.76
N GLY A 29 -9.49 32.90 29.16
CA GLY A 29 -8.21 33.52 29.50
C GLY A 29 -7.96 34.78 28.64
N PRO A 30 -7.28 35.81 29.18
CA PRO A 30 -6.99 37.06 28.45
C PRO A 30 -5.90 36.88 27.38
N ALA A 31 -6.04 37.60 26.27
CA ALA A 31 -5.04 37.74 25.22
C ALA A 31 -3.84 38.59 25.70
N PRO A 32 -2.60 38.18 25.41
CA PRO A 32 -1.45 39.07 25.50
C PRO A 32 -0.88 39.47 24.13
N ALA A 33 -0.80 40.78 23.96
CA ALA A 33 0.27 41.61 23.37
C ALA A 33 0.84 41.26 21.98
N HIS A 34 0.59 42.19 21.06
CA HIS A 34 1.35 42.42 19.84
C HIS A 34 2.84 42.63 20.15
N VAL A 35 3.70 41.78 19.59
CA VAL A 35 5.14 42.04 19.50
C VAL A 35 5.47 42.35 18.05
N ASN A 36 5.81 43.61 17.79
CA ASN A 36 6.38 44.05 16.52
C ASN A 36 7.83 43.54 16.44
N VAL A 37 8.09 42.56 15.58
CA VAL A 37 9.45 42.17 15.21
C VAL A 37 9.86 42.95 13.96
N THR A 38 10.88 43.76 14.14
CA THR A 38 11.52 44.65 13.15
C THR A 38 12.07 43.85 11.97
N ALA A 39 11.74 44.28 10.75
CA ALA A 39 12.29 43.77 9.51
C ALA A 39 13.83 43.88 9.49
N THR A 40 14.51 42.74 9.39
CA THR A 40 15.97 42.66 9.24
C THR A 40 16.27 42.15 7.82
N THR A 41 16.87 43.06 7.04
CA THR A 41 17.79 42.87 5.91
C THR A 41 17.71 41.54 5.13
N ALA A 42 17.12 41.61 3.94
CA ALA A 42 17.19 40.57 2.91
C ALA A 42 18.63 40.43 2.39
N MET A 43 19.34 39.38 2.81
CA MET A 43 20.51 38.89 2.09
C MET A 43 20.03 38.18 0.83
N SER A 44 20.46 38.68 -0.33
CA SER A 44 20.24 38.07 -1.64
C SER A 44 20.99 36.74 -1.70
N VAL A 45 20.26 35.63 -1.63
CA VAL A 45 20.80 34.27 -1.85
C VAL A 45 20.84 34.03 -3.36
N PRO A 46 21.95 33.52 -3.93
CA PRO A 46 22.03 33.22 -5.34
C PRO A 46 20.90 32.29 -5.79
N LYS A 47 20.18 32.73 -6.82
CA LYS A 47 19.34 31.89 -7.68
C LYS A 47 20.26 30.91 -8.39
N GLU A 48 20.38 29.70 -7.88
CA GLU A 48 20.63 28.46 -8.64
C GLU A 48 20.82 27.33 -7.62
N PHE A 49 19.72 26.67 -7.25
CA PHE A 49 19.84 25.32 -6.70
C PHE A 49 20.22 24.41 -7.87
N PRO A 50 21.32 23.64 -7.77
CA PRO A 50 21.65 22.67 -8.79
C PRO A 50 20.46 21.72 -8.92
N LEU A 51 19.96 21.56 -10.14
CA LEU A 51 18.90 20.63 -10.49
C LEU A 51 19.23 19.29 -9.83
N THR A 52 18.45 18.97 -8.81
CA THR A 52 18.63 17.81 -7.95
C THR A 52 18.75 16.57 -8.82
N SER A 53 19.86 15.85 -8.73
CA SER A 53 20.01 14.57 -9.41
C SER A 53 18.85 13.68 -8.98
N LYS A 54 17.94 13.34 -9.90
CA LYS A 54 16.84 12.39 -9.64
C LYS A 54 17.49 11.12 -9.09
N THR A 55 17.19 10.76 -7.84
CA THR A 55 17.76 9.56 -7.22
C THR A 55 17.38 8.35 -8.07
N ASP A 56 18.38 7.54 -8.44
CA ASP A 56 18.18 6.35 -9.27
C ASP A 56 17.27 5.33 -8.55
N TRP A 57 16.40 4.65 -9.31
CA TRP A 57 15.43 3.70 -8.76
C TRP A 57 16.11 2.56 -7.99
N ALA A 58 17.33 2.17 -8.36
CA ALA A 58 18.03 1.07 -7.68
C ALA A 58 18.50 1.48 -6.27
N THR A 59 18.81 2.77 -6.09
CA THR A 59 19.12 3.34 -4.77
C THR A 59 17.87 3.34 -3.90
N LEU A 60 16.74 3.83 -4.43
CA LEU A 60 15.46 3.87 -3.70
C LEU A 60 14.97 2.46 -3.34
N LEU A 61 15.10 1.50 -4.26
CA LEU A 61 14.81 0.09 -4.00
C LEU A 61 15.69 -0.46 -2.87
N SER A 62 17.00 -0.20 -2.90
CA SER A 62 17.94 -0.63 -1.87
C SER A 62 17.57 -0.07 -0.50
N GLU A 63 17.20 1.21 -0.41
CA GLU A 63 16.74 1.81 0.84
C GLU A 63 15.45 1.16 1.37
N SER A 64 14.48 0.88 0.49
CA SER A 64 13.26 0.14 0.85
C SER A 64 13.59 -1.23 1.42
N VAL A 65 14.46 -1.99 0.75
CA VAL A 65 14.90 -3.32 1.22
C VAL A 65 15.55 -3.24 2.61
N HIS A 66 16.42 -2.25 2.85
CA HIS A 66 17.04 -2.06 4.17
C HIS A 66 16.00 -1.74 5.25
N ARG A 67 14.99 -0.91 4.96
CA ARG A 67 13.91 -0.62 5.91
C ARG A 67 13.10 -1.88 6.24
N LEU A 68 12.72 -2.66 5.23
CA LEU A 68 11.95 -3.89 5.43
C LEU A 68 12.75 -4.96 6.19
N ALA A 69 14.05 -5.09 5.91
CA ALA A 69 14.93 -6.02 6.63
C ALA A 69 15.09 -5.68 8.12
N ALA A 70 14.79 -4.44 8.52
CA ALA A 70 14.87 -3.98 9.91
C ALA A 70 13.56 -4.14 10.69
N LEU A 71 12.48 -4.59 10.05
CA LEU A 71 11.19 -4.80 10.72
C LEU A 71 11.33 -5.87 11.81
N LYS A 72 10.78 -5.55 12.99
CA LYS A 72 10.73 -6.46 14.13
C LYS A 72 9.39 -7.20 14.14
N ALA A 73 9.33 -8.33 14.84
CA ALA A 73 8.04 -8.97 15.10
C ALA A 73 7.12 -7.97 15.82
N GLY A 74 5.84 -7.95 15.44
CA GLY A 74 4.87 -7.01 15.98
C GLY A 74 4.85 -5.63 15.31
N TRP A 75 5.55 -5.42 14.18
CA TRP A 75 5.64 -4.12 13.52
C TRP A 75 4.29 -3.57 13.04
N ASP A 76 3.34 -4.44 12.70
CA ASP A 76 1.95 -4.11 12.32
C ASP A 76 0.92 -4.61 13.36
N GLY A 77 1.35 -4.73 14.62
CA GLY A 77 0.54 -5.30 15.69
C GLY A 77 0.73 -6.81 15.86
N VAL A 78 -0.09 -7.38 16.75
CA VAL A 78 0.10 -8.74 17.28
C VAL A 78 0.06 -9.77 16.15
N GLY A 79 1.07 -10.63 16.12
CA GLY A 79 1.17 -11.71 15.14
C GLY A 79 1.90 -11.33 13.86
N SER A 80 2.22 -10.05 13.62
CA SER A 80 3.01 -9.67 12.45
C SER A 80 4.45 -10.19 12.53
N ILE A 81 4.92 -10.80 11.44
CA ILE A 81 6.22 -11.45 11.34
C ILE A 81 7.16 -10.61 10.46
N PRO A 82 8.47 -10.53 10.78
CA PRO A 82 9.45 -9.90 9.91
C PRO A 82 9.53 -10.56 8.53
N VAL A 83 9.72 -9.75 7.49
CA VAL A 83 9.99 -10.26 6.14
C VAL A 83 11.34 -10.98 6.12
N ARG A 84 11.37 -12.21 5.59
CA ARG A 84 12.61 -13.00 5.51
C ARG A 84 13.58 -12.37 4.52
N ARG A 85 14.87 -12.36 4.86
CA ARG A 85 15.92 -11.81 3.99
C ARG A 85 15.91 -12.42 2.58
N ALA A 86 15.72 -13.74 2.47
CA ALA A 86 15.66 -14.42 1.18
C ALA A 86 14.52 -13.92 0.28
N LEU A 87 13.39 -13.51 0.87
CA LEU A 87 12.25 -12.97 0.13
C LEU A 87 12.55 -11.55 -0.38
N LEU A 88 13.24 -10.73 0.43
CA LEU A 88 13.71 -9.40 0.00
C LEU A 88 14.78 -9.48 -1.09
N ASP A 89 15.68 -10.46 -1.01
CA ASP A 89 16.68 -10.71 -2.05
C ASP A 89 15.99 -11.14 -3.37
N GLU A 90 14.94 -11.97 -3.28
CA GLU A 90 14.11 -12.36 -4.43
C GLU A 90 13.35 -11.18 -5.04
N ALA A 91 12.70 -10.36 -4.20
CA ALA A 91 12.03 -9.14 -4.65
C ALA A 91 13.00 -8.21 -5.39
N THR A 92 14.20 -8.02 -4.81
CA THR A 92 15.26 -7.20 -5.41
C THR A 92 15.70 -7.75 -6.76
N ARG A 93 15.90 -9.07 -6.86
CA ARG A 93 16.32 -9.74 -8.10
C ARG A 93 15.27 -9.54 -9.19
N ILE A 94 14.01 -9.77 -8.87
CA ILE A 94 12.87 -9.65 -9.79
C ILE A 94 12.76 -8.22 -10.33
N VAL A 95 12.78 -7.19 -9.45
CA VAL A 95 12.70 -5.78 -9.88
C VAL A 95 13.90 -5.39 -10.74
N ARG A 96 15.11 -5.79 -10.36
CA ARG A 96 16.33 -5.47 -11.14
C ARG A 96 16.31 -6.08 -12.53
N GLN A 97 15.78 -7.29 -12.67
CA GLN A 97 15.61 -7.93 -13.98
C GLN A 97 14.56 -7.21 -14.82
N ALA A 98 13.43 -6.82 -14.21
CA ALA A 98 12.37 -6.11 -14.92
C ALA A 98 12.82 -4.73 -15.40
N LEU A 99 13.55 -3.96 -14.59
CA LEU A 99 13.95 -2.59 -14.92
C LEU A 99 15.34 -2.46 -15.55
N VAL A 100 15.95 -3.56 -15.98
CA VAL A 100 17.31 -3.55 -16.51
C VAL A 100 17.44 -2.57 -17.69
N GLY A 101 18.42 -1.67 -17.61
CA GLY A 101 18.69 -0.67 -18.65
C GLY A 101 17.84 0.62 -18.58
N LEU A 102 16.87 0.71 -17.68
CA LEU A 102 16.04 1.91 -17.50
C LEU A 102 16.63 2.83 -16.42
N ARG A 103 17.32 3.91 -16.81
CA ARG A 103 17.94 4.84 -15.83
C ARG A 103 16.95 5.77 -15.13
N ASN A 104 15.85 6.11 -15.80
CA ASN A 104 14.88 7.11 -15.30
C ASN A 104 13.53 6.48 -14.94
N ALA A 105 13.51 5.17 -14.65
CA ALA A 105 12.30 4.47 -14.23
C ALA A 105 11.83 4.96 -12.85
N ALA A 106 10.51 5.02 -12.66
CA ALA A 106 9.90 5.14 -11.34
C ALA A 106 10.19 3.86 -10.53
N PRO A 107 10.69 3.97 -9.28
CA PRO A 107 10.88 2.80 -8.43
C PRO A 107 9.54 2.19 -8.03
N PRO A 108 9.47 0.87 -7.78
CA PRO A 108 8.32 0.30 -7.12
C PRO A 108 8.28 0.70 -5.65
N TYR A 109 7.10 0.64 -5.07
CA TYR A 109 6.92 0.50 -3.63
C TYR A 109 7.17 -0.96 -3.23
N LEU A 110 7.83 -1.17 -2.09
CA LEU A 110 7.89 -2.47 -1.44
C LEU A 110 7.04 -2.40 -0.17
N VAL A 111 5.97 -3.19 -0.11
CA VAL A 111 5.00 -3.18 0.98
C VAL A 111 5.08 -4.51 1.73
N PRO A 112 5.40 -4.52 3.03
CA PRO A 112 5.45 -5.75 3.82
C PRO A 112 4.04 -6.23 4.19
N GLY A 113 3.80 -7.53 4.08
CA GLY A 113 2.60 -8.15 4.64
C GLY A 113 2.84 -8.62 6.07
N GLY A 114 1.78 -8.61 6.90
CA GLY A 114 1.85 -9.06 8.30
C GLY A 114 2.24 -10.53 8.45
N ASP A 115 2.02 -11.36 7.43
CA ASP A 115 2.42 -12.78 7.39
C ASP A 115 3.87 -13.00 6.92
N GLY A 116 4.64 -11.93 6.71
CA GLY A 116 6.02 -11.99 6.24
C GLY A 116 6.16 -12.04 4.71
N SER A 117 5.06 -11.87 3.96
CA SER A 117 5.06 -11.60 2.53
C SER A 117 5.63 -10.21 2.20
N VAL A 118 5.89 -9.96 0.92
CA VAL A 118 6.23 -8.64 0.40
C VAL A 118 5.55 -8.41 -0.94
N GLN A 119 4.91 -7.26 -1.09
CA GLN A 119 4.34 -6.80 -2.34
C GLN A 119 5.27 -5.82 -3.02
N ILE A 120 5.34 -5.92 -4.36
CA ILE A 120 6.04 -5.00 -5.25
C ILE A 120 4.97 -4.28 -6.06
N GLU A 121 4.88 -2.96 -5.91
CA GLU A 121 3.75 -2.19 -6.45
C GLU A 121 4.21 -0.99 -7.27
N TRP A 122 3.57 -0.76 -8.42
CA TRP A 122 3.63 0.52 -9.13
C TRP A 122 2.23 1.06 -9.30
N HIS A 123 1.98 2.25 -8.76
CA HIS A 123 0.73 2.98 -8.94
C HIS A 123 1.00 4.19 -9.82
N GLN A 124 0.44 4.19 -11.01
CA GLN A 124 0.42 5.31 -11.94
C GLN A 124 -1.03 5.67 -12.22
N LYS A 125 -1.31 6.94 -12.54
CA LYS A 125 -2.67 7.47 -12.75
C LYS A 125 -3.60 6.57 -13.57
N ASN A 126 -3.05 5.93 -14.59
CA ASN A 126 -3.82 5.10 -15.52
C ASN A 126 -3.51 3.60 -15.41
N GLN A 127 -2.52 3.20 -14.63
CA GLN A 127 -2.07 1.80 -14.56
C GLN A 127 -1.59 1.43 -13.16
N GLU A 128 -2.06 0.29 -12.67
CA GLU A 128 -1.61 -0.32 -11.42
C GLU A 128 -0.98 -1.68 -11.72
N LEU A 129 0.05 -2.01 -10.98
CA LEU A 129 0.64 -3.34 -10.95
C LEU A 129 0.99 -3.68 -9.51
N GLU A 130 0.56 -4.85 -9.08
CA GLU A 130 0.86 -5.41 -7.76
C GLU A 130 1.37 -6.84 -7.97
N LEU A 131 2.58 -7.13 -7.46
CA LEU A 131 3.12 -8.49 -7.39
C LEU A 131 3.32 -8.85 -5.92
N ASP A 132 2.54 -9.79 -5.42
CA ASP A 132 2.70 -10.38 -4.11
C ASP A 132 3.69 -11.55 -4.14
N LEU A 133 4.66 -11.52 -3.23
CA LEU A 133 5.58 -12.62 -2.96
C LEU A 133 5.24 -13.19 -1.59
N ALA A 134 4.60 -14.35 -1.58
CA ALA A 134 4.21 -15.04 -0.37
C ALA A 134 5.44 -15.56 0.39
N ALA A 135 5.29 -15.73 1.71
CA ALA A 135 6.36 -16.22 2.56
C ALA A 135 6.82 -17.65 2.20
N ASP A 136 6.03 -18.45 1.48
CA ASP A 136 6.39 -19.78 0.98
C ASP A 136 7.09 -19.75 -0.40
N GLY A 137 7.20 -18.58 -1.02
CA GLY A 137 7.80 -18.37 -2.33
C GLY A 137 6.81 -18.35 -3.49
N SER A 138 5.53 -18.62 -3.25
CA SER A 138 4.47 -18.47 -4.26
C SER A 138 4.35 -17.01 -4.69
N ARG A 139 3.93 -16.79 -5.93
CA ARG A 139 3.84 -15.43 -6.50
C ARG A 139 2.48 -15.21 -7.12
N TRP A 140 1.90 -14.04 -6.91
CA TRP A 140 0.64 -13.64 -7.54
C TRP A 140 0.76 -12.21 -8.05
N ILE A 141 0.31 -11.96 -9.28
CA ILE A 141 0.31 -10.62 -9.86
C ILE A 141 -1.10 -10.22 -10.27
N TRP A 142 -1.39 -8.94 -10.09
CA TRP A 142 -2.55 -8.27 -10.66
C TRP A 142 -2.12 -6.97 -11.32
N ILE A 143 -2.71 -6.69 -12.47
CA ILE A 143 -2.44 -5.50 -13.28
C ILE A 143 -3.78 -4.93 -13.70
N ARG A 144 -3.93 -3.61 -13.54
CA ARG A 144 -5.11 -2.88 -13.98
C ARG A 144 -4.73 -1.73 -14.89
N ASP A 145 -5.40 -1.65 -16.03
CA ASP A 145 -5.35 -0.49 -16.94
C ASP A 145 -6.68 0.28 -16.83
N HIS A 146 -6.64 1.44 -16.18
CA HIS A 146 -7.81 2.28 -15.94
C HIS A 146 -8.38 2.89 -17.22
N LEU A 147 -7.61 2.99 -18.30
CA LEU A 147 -8.10 3.53 -19.57
C LEU A 147 -8.98 2.53 -20.32
N SER A 148 -8.59 1.26 -20.31
CA SER A 148 -9.34 0.19 -20.99
C SER A 148 -10.31 -0.53 -20.06
N GLY A 149 -10.15 -0.42 -18.74
CA GLY A 149 -10.86 -1.21 -17.75
C GLY A 149 -10.40 -2.67 -17.69
N GLN A 150 -9.28 -3.01 -18.34
CA GLN A 150 -8.75 -4.37 -18.34
C GLN A 150 -8.05 -4.68 -17.03
N GLU A 151 -8.29 -5.88 -16.52
CA GLU A 151 -7.54 -6.50 -15.43
C GLU A 151 -6.87 -7.79 -15.92
N ILE A 152 -5.64 -8.03 -15.46
CA ILE A 152 -4.85 -9.21 -15.82
C ILE A 152 -4.24 -9.78 -14.56
N GLU A 153 -4.44 -11.09 -14.37
CA GLU A 153 -3.86 -11.84 -13.26
C GLU A 153 -2.94 -12.97 -13.73
N GLY A 154 -2.06 -13.39 -12.83
CA GLY A 154 -1.24 -14.57 -13.02
C GLY A 154 -0.51 -15.02 -11.76
N GLU A 155 -0.09 -16.27 -11.78
CA GLU A 155 0.61 -16.91 -10.67
C GLU A 155 2.00 -17.37 -11.10
N ASP A 156 2.93 -17.44 -10.15
CA ASP A 156 4.28 -18.01 -10.28
C ASP A 156 5.05 -17.55 -11.54
N ASP A 157 5.34 -18.45 -12.46
CA ASP A 157 6.09 -18.14 -13.68
C ASP A 157 5.33 -17.15 -14.57
N ARG A 158 3.99 -17.25 -14.60
CA ARG A 158 3.15 -16.27 -15.30
C ARG A 158 3.21 -14.91 -14.62
N ALA A 159 3.25 -14.87 -13.28
CA ALA A 159 3.40 -13.63 -12.54
C ALA A 159 4.70 -12.91 -12.90
N VAL A 160 5.83 -13.63 -12.92
CA VAL A 160 7.14 -13.08 -13.30
C VAL A 160 7.17 -12.63 -14.77
N ALA A 161 6.54 -13.39 -15.68
CA ALA A 161 6.46 -13.03 -17.09
C ALA A 161 5.62 -11.75 -17.32
N LEU A 162 4.50 -11.62 -16.60
CA LEU A 162 3.66 -10.42 -16.64
C LEU A 162 4.41 -9.21 -16.06
N LEU A 163 5.09 -9.35 -14.92
CA LEU A 163 5.91 -8.28 -14.36
C LEU A 163 6.96 -7.78 -15.35
N SER A 164 7.74 -8.71 -15.93
CA SER A 164 8.81 -8.38 -16.88
C SER A 164 8.28 -7.63 -18.10
N ARG A 165 7.03 -7.89 -18.49
CA ARG A 165 6.37 -7.21 -19.61
C ARG A 165 5.83 -5.83 -19.23
N TRP A 166 5.25 -5.69 -18.04
CA TRP A 166 4.47 -4.51 -17.67
C TRP A 166 5.23 -3.48 -16.85
N ALA A 167 6.09 -3.91 -15.92
CA ALA A 167 6.85 -2.99 -15.06
C ALA A 167 7.68 -1.96 -15.86
N PRO A 168 8.41 -2.31 -16.94
CA PRO A 168 9.09 -1.31 -17.78
C PRO A 168 8.18 -0.21 -18.34
N ARG A 169 6.94 -0.57 -18.68
CA ARG A 169 5.98 0.34 -19.33
C ARG A 169 5.39 1.30 -18.30
N ILE A 170 5.01 0.77 -17.15
CA ILE A 170 4.43 1.56 -16.04
C ILE A 170 5.51 2.46 -15.44
N ALA A 171 6.71 1.93 -15.21
CA ALA A 171 7.81 2.68 -14.62
C ALA A 171 8.39 3.76 -15.53
N ALA A 172 8.14 3.73 -16.84
CA ALA A 172 8.61 4.76 -17.77
C ALA A 172 7.73 6.04 -17.76
N ILE A 173 6.58 6.01 -17.07
CA ILE A 173 5.67 7.17 -16.97
C ILE A 173 6.26 8.16 -15.96
N PRO A 174 6.51 9.44 -16.34
CA PRO A 174 7.07 10.44 -15.43
C PRO A 174 6.13 10.77 -14.25
N ASP A 175 6.70 10.95 -13.06
CA ASP A 175 5.99 11.26 -11.79
C ASP A 175 5.20 12.58 -11.79
N ASP A 176 5.31 13.41 -12.84
CA ASP A 176 4.47 14.62 -13.05
C ASP A 176 2.97 14.27 -13.00
N GLU A 177 2.60 13.06 -13.42
CA GLU A 177 1.23 12.55 -13.39
C GLU A 177 0.94 11.55 -12.26
N SER A 178 1.86 11.25 -11.35
CA SER A 178 1.61 10.30 -10.26
C SER A 178 0.97 11.02 -9.06
N ASP A 179 -0.36 10.98 -8.98
CA ASP A 179 -1.10 11.43 -7.80
C ASP A 179 -0.67 10.61 -6.56
N VAL A 180 -0.13 11.32 -5.56
CA VAL A 180 -0.02 11.02 -4.11
C VAL A 180 0.35 9.58 -3.71
N PRO A 181 1.44 9.36 -2.92
CA PRO A 181 1.72 8.02 -2.38
C PRO A 181 0.53 7.51 -1.57
N PRO A 182 0.19 6.21 -1.61
CA PRO A 182 -0.88 5.67 -0.79
C PRO A 182 -0.57 6.01 0.67
N THR A 183 -1.42 6.82 1.29
CA THR A 183 -1.29 7.11 2.70
C THR A 183 -1.46 5.79 3.45
N SER A 184 -0.41 5.37 4.14
CA SER A 184 -0.45 4.28 5.11
C SER A 184 -1.49 4.59 6.18
N ASN A 185 -2.74 4.19 5.93
CA ASN A 185 -3.86 3.98 6.86
C ASN A 185 -5.17 3.93 6.08
N THR A 186 -5.33 2.95 5.20
CA THR A 186 -6.63 2.31 4.98
C THR A 186 -6.31 0.88 4.66
N ALA A 187 -6.55 0.00 5.63
CA ALA A 187 -6.78 -1.40 5.36
C ALA A 187 -7.89 -1.45 4.31
N ILE A 188 -7.52 -1.67 3.04
CA ILE A 188 -8.46 -2.12 2.05
C ILE A 188 -8.82 -3.54 2.48
N PHE A 189 -9.86 -3.61 3.30
CA PHE A 189 -10.69 -4.80 3.45
C PHE A 189 -11.31 -5.07 2.08
N GLY A 190 -10.55 -5.81 1.29
CA GLY A 190 -10.91 -6.36 0.00
C GLY A 190 -10.19 -7.69 -0.18
N ILE A 191 -10.18 -8.52 0.88
CA ILE A 191 -9.95 -9.95 0.74
C ILE A 191 -11.15 -10.48 -0.05
N THR A 192 -11.12 -10.34 -1.37
CA THR A 192 -11.89 -11.22 -2.23
C THR A 192 -11.41 -12.61 -1.88
N ALA A 193 -12.33 -13.47 -1.44
CA ALA A 193 -12.04 -14.77 -0.87
C ALA A 193 -10.97 -15.51 -1.69
N ARG A 194 -9.84 -15.78 -1.04
CA ARG A 194 -8.81 -16.71 -1.51
C ARG A 194 -9.49 -17.97 -2.06
N PRO A 195 -9.14 -18.50 -3.24
CA PRO A 195 -9.39 -19.90 -3.50
C PRO A 195 -8.60 -20.69 -2.45
N ALA A 196 -9.31 -21.36 -1.55
CA ALA A 196 -8.70 -22.31 -0.63
C ALA A 196 -8.06 -23.41 -1.48
N PHE A 197 -6.72 -23.53 -1.44
CA PHE A 197 -6.03 -24.70 -1.95
C PHE A 197 -6.48 -25.92 -1.13
N TYR A 198 -7.51 -26.62 -1.62
CA TYR A 198 -7.92 -27.93 -1.13
C TYR A 198 -7.04 -28.97 -1.81
N GLN A 199 -6.02 -29.47 -1.12
CA GLN A 199 -5.34 -30.69 -1.54
C GLN A 199 -6.20 -31.89 -1.14
N ASP A 200 -6.93 -32.44 -2.11
CA ASP A 200 -7.61 -33.72 -1.95
C ASP A 200 -6.59 -34.85 -2.11
N HIS A 201 -6.07 -35.35 -0.99
CA HIS A 201 -5.33 -36.60 -0.95
C HIS A 201 -6.32 -37.76 -0.87
N THR A 202 -6.81 -38.22 -2.02
CA THR A 202 -7.37 -39.58 -2.12
C THR A 202 -6.23 -40.58 -2.22
N ILE A 203 -5.98 -41.29 -1.11
CA ILE A 203 -5.17 -42.51 -1.09
C ILE A 203 -6.04 -43.65 -1.65
N THR A 204 -5.51 -44.35 -2.65
CA THR A 204 -6.07 -45.61 -3.19
C THR A 204 -5.75 -46.78 -2.28
#